data_AF-A0A969IZV2-F1
#
_entry.id   AF-A0A969IZV2-F1
#
_cell.length_a   1.000
_cell.length_b   1.000
_cell.length_c   1.000
_cell.angle_alpha   90.00
_cell.angle_beta   90.00
_cell.angle_gamma   90.00
#
_symmetry.space_group_name_H-M   'P 1'
#
loop_
_entity.id
_entity.type
_entity.pdbx_description
1 polymer ?
#
loop_
_entity_poly.entity_id
_entity_poly.type
_entity_poly.pdbx_seq_one_letter_code
_entity_poly.pdbx_strand_id
1 'polypeptide(L)' 'MFGQTAVGSTANTPSGSRMFRYEVVGLRQNQENDRNSYSIRRSGSVFITVPYNRMNEEMQRILRMGGKIIKIEPLSNGAE' A
#
# COMPACT_ATOMS: atom_id res chain seq x y z
N MET A 1 11.32 -0.89 -21.75
CA MET A 1 10.59 0.36 -21.47
C MET A 1 9.35 0.00 -20.66
N PHE A 2 9.45 -0.03 -19.32
CA PHE A 2 8.36 -0.39 -18.41
C PHE A 2 7.95 0.87 -17.64
N GLY A 3 6.80 1.45 -17.98
CA GLY A 3 6.36 2.69 -17.33
C GLY A 3 5.10 3.35 -17.88
N GLN A 4 4.27 2.65 -18.66
CA GLN A 4 2.94 3.15 -18.99
C GLN A 4 1.93 2.58 -18.00
N THR A 5 1.93 3.11 -16.78
CA THR A 5 0.79 2.93 -15.88
C THR A 5 -0.34 3.79 -16.43
N ALA A 6 -1.33 3.15 -17.06
CA ALA A 6 -2.58 3.78 -17.48
C ALA A 6 -3.30 4.34 -16.24
N VAL A 7 -3.01 5.60 -15.92
CA VAL A 7 -3.52 6.29 -14.72
C VAL A 7 -4.90 6.94 -14.96
N GLY A 8 -5.47 6.83 -16.16
CA GLY A 8 -6.71 7.55 -16.53
C GLY A 8 -8.00 6.73 -16.46
N SER A 9 -7.96 5.42 -16.76
CA SER A 9 -9.20 4.69 -17.10
C SER A 9 -9.82 3.90 -15.95
N THR A 10 -9.01 3.47 -14.97
CA THR A 10 -9.51 2.66 -13.84
C THR A 10 -10.16 3.50 -12.75
N ALA A 11 -9.76 4.77 -12.61
CA ALA A 11 -10.27 5.69 -11.59
C ALA A 11 -11.78 5.97 -11.71
N ASN A 12 -12.35 5.85 -12.92
CA ASN A 12 -13.77 6.14 -13.19
C ASN A 12 -14.70 4.92 -13.05
N THR A 13 -14.20 3.80 -12.50
CA THR A 13 -15.04 2.62 -12.22
C THR A 13 -15.41 2.57 -10.73
N PRO A 14 -16.61 2.10 -10.37
CA PRO A 14 -17.03 1.99 -8.96
C PRO A 14 -16.11 1.06 -8.15
N SER A 15 -15.43 0.11 -8.81
CA SER A 15 -14.41 -0.73 -8.20
C SER A 15 -13.05 -0.03 -8.07
N GLY A 16 -12.69 0.87 -8.99
CA GLY A 16 -11.43 1.62 -8.97
C GLY A 16 -11.40 2.77 -7.96
N SER A 17 -12.56 3.18 -7.43
CA SER A 17 -12.67 4.16 -6.34
C SER A 17 -12.51 3.56 -4.94
N ARG A 18 -12.48 2.22 -4.81
CA ARG A 18 -12.37 1.55 -3.51
C ARG A 18 -10.96 1.68 -2.96
N MET A 19 -10.85 2.16 -1.72
CA MET A 19 -9.58 2.25 -1.00
C MET A 19 -9.58 1.30 0.19
N PHE A 20 -8.39 0.84 0.56
CA PHE A 20 -8.18 -0.07 1.68
C PHE A 20 -7.01 0.42 2.53
N ARG A 21 -7.12 0.27 3.84
CA ARG A 21 -6.04 0.56 4.79
C ARG A 21 -5.40 -0.74 5.23
N TYR A 22 -4.10 -0.82 5.02
CA TYR A 22 -3.29 -1.97 5.38
C TYR A 22 -2.52 -1.61 6.64
N GLU A 23 -2.56 -2.48 7.63
CA GLU A 23 -1.70 -2.41 8.80
C GLU A 23 -0.55 -3.40 8.62
N VAL A 24 0.67 -2.87 8.61
CA VAL A 24 1.89 -3.61 8.32
C VAL A 24 2.88 -3.49 9.47
N VAL A 25 3.46 -4.60 9.88
CA VAL A 25 4.50 -4.68 10.92
C VAL A 25 5.77 -5.32 10.36
N GLY A 26 6.89 -5.19 11.08
CA GLY A 26 8.13 -5.91 10.74
C GLY A 26 8.86 -5.38 9.50
N LEU A 27 8.50 -4.19 9.01
CA LEU A 27 9.27 -3.53 7.96
C LEU A 27 10.71 -3.29 8.45
N ARG A 28 11.68 -3.80 7.70
CA ARG A 28 13.11 -3.62 7.98
C ARG A 28 13.71 -2.59 7.05
N GLN A 29 14.76 -1.91 7.53
CA GLN A 29 15.58 -1.09 6.66
C GLN A 29 16.33 -2.00 5.70
N ASN A 30 16.09 -1.80 4.41
CA ASN A 30 16.66 -2.52 3.29
C ASN A 30 16.77 -1.54 2.13
N GLN A 31 17.47 -1.88 1.06
CA GLN A 31 17.79 -0.99 -0.07
C GLN A 31 16.55 -0.27 -0.67
N GLU A 32 15.39 -0.94 -0.66
CA GLU A 32 14.10 -0.39 -1.11
C GLU A 32 13.54 0.70 -0.18
N ASN A 33 13.76 0.58 1.14
CA ASN A 33 13.30 1.52 2.17
C ASN A 33 14.34 2.59 2.51
N ASP A 34 15.61 2.33 2.20
CA ASP A 34 16.72 3.27 2.40
C ASP A 34 16.59 4.53 1.54
N ARG A 35 15.81 4.43 0.45
CA ARG A 35 15.42 5.56 -0.41
C ARG A 35 14.38 6.49 0.23
N ASN A 36 13.70 6.07 1.29
CA ASN A 36 12.75 6.94 1.97
C ASN A 36 13.52 7.88 2.90
N SER A 37 13.23 9.18 2.84
CA SER A 37 13.87 10.20 3.69
C SER A 37 13.50 10.09 5.18
N TYR A 38 12.86 9.00 5.62
CA TYR A 38 12.40 8.77 6.97
C TYR A 38 12.76 7.35 7.45
N SER A 39 13.25 7.26 8.69
CA SER A 39 13.59 5.98 9.32
C SER A 39 12.33 5.21 9.71
N ILE A 40 12.26 3.94 9.33
CA ILE A 40 11.19 3.03 9.76
C ILE A 40 11.42 2.66 11.23
N ARG A 41 10.49 3.02 12.10
CA ARG A 41 10.56 2.64 13.52
C ARG A 41 10.38 1.13 13.67
N ARG A 42 11.35 0.47 14.30
CA ARG A 42 11.43 -1.00 14.48
C ARG A 42 10.25 -1.63 15.22
N SER A 43 9.45 -0.85 15.95
CA SER A 43 8.41 -1.37 16.86
C SER A 43 7.00 -0.86 16.58
N GLY A 44 6.78 -0.12 15.49
CA GLY A 44 5.47 0.47 15.16
C GLY A 44 4.75 -0.22 14.00
N SER A 45 3.41 -0.24 14.04
CA SER A 45 2.58 -0.54 12.87
C SER A 45 2.66 0.61 11.87
N VAL A 46 2.81 0.30 10.58
CA VAL A 46 2.75 1.24 9.46
C VAL A 46 1.42 1.06 8.76
N PHE A 47 0.73 2.18 8.53
CA PHE A 47 -0.54 2.19 7.83
C PHE A 47 -0.35 2.66 6.40
N ILE A 48 -0.81 1.86 5.43
CA ILE A 48 -0.68 2.13 4.00
C ILE A 48 -2.08 2.16 3.39
N THR A 49 -2.43 3.25 2.72
CA THR A 49 -3.67 3.35 1.96
C THR A 49 -3.43 2.86 0.53
N VAL A 50 -4.18 1.85 0.12
CA VAL A 50 -4.00 1.13 -1.14
C VAL A 50 -5.31 1.17 -1.93
N PRO A 51 -5.30 1.67 -3.18
CA PRO A 51 -6.47 1.60 -4.04
C PRO A 51 -6.63 0.18 -4.60
N TYR A 52 -7.87 -0.24 -4.84
CA TYR A 52 -8.21 -1.62 -5.23
C TYR A 52 -7.41 -2.15 -6.42
N ASN A 53 -7.19 -1.30 -7.42
CA ASN A 53 -6.43 -1.64 -8.63
C ASN A 53 -4.94 -1.91 -8.39
N ARG A 54 -4.37 -1.38 -7.29
CA ARG A 54 -2.95 -1.55 -6.92
C ARG A 54 -2.74 -2.58 -5.81
N MET A 55 -3.79 -3.22 -5.29
CA MET A 55 -3.68 -4.12 -4.14
C MET A 55 -2.62 -5.21 -4.33
N ASN A 56 -2.56 -5.82 -5.51
CA ASN A 56 -1.59 -6.87 -5.78
C ASN A 56 -0.14 -6.36 -5.80
N GLU A 57 0.10 -5.23 -6.47
CA GLU A 57 1.42 -4.61 -6.55
C GLU A 57 1.91 -4.17 -5.16
N GLU A 58 1.05 -3.55 -4.36
CA GLU A 58 1.39 -3.11 -3.00
C GLU A 58 1.61 -4.29 -2.06
N MET A 59 0.83 -5.38 -2.17
CA MET A 59 1.11 -6.60 -1.40
C MET A 59 2.50 -7.17 -1.72
N GLN A 60 2.85 -7.30 -3.00
CA GLN A 60 4.18 -7.77 -3.40
C GLN A 60 5.29 -6.84 -2.90
N ARG A 61 5.09 -5.53 -2.97
CA ARG A 61 6.02 -4.53 -2.46
C ARG A 61 6.24 -4.69 -0.95
N ILE A 62 5.17 -4.83 -0.17
CA ILE A 62 5.24 -5.04 1.28
C ILE A 62 6.04 -6.30 1.61
N LEU A 63 5.80 -7.40 0.90
CA LEU A 63 6.54 -8.65 1.08
C LEU A 63 8.04 -8.47 0.76
N ARG A 64 8.39 -7.75 -0.32
CA ARG A 64 9.78 -7.45 -0.68
C ARG A 64 10.49 -6.58 0.37
N MET A 65 9.75 -5.68 1.01
CA MET A 65 10.25 -4.87 2.13
C MET A 65 10.39 -5.69 3.44
N GLY A 66 9.96 -6.95 3.45
CA GLY A 66 9.96 -7.82 4.63
C GLY A 66 8.85 -7.50 5.62
N GLY A 67 7.85 -6.72 5.22
CA GLY A 67 6.70 -6.39 6.04
C GLY A 67 5.70 -7.55 6.10
N LYS A 68 5.03 -7.67 7.25
CA LYS A 68 3.91 -8.58 7.47
C LYS A 68 2.63 -7.76 7.58
N ILE A 69 1.65 -8.07 6.74
CA ILE A 69 0.32 -7.48 6.82
C ILE A 69 -0.43 -8.18 7.95
N ILE A 70 -0.93 -7.41 8.92
CA ILE A 70 -1.71 -7.93 10.06
C ILE A 70 -3.21 -7.61 9.93
N LYS A 71 -3.57 -6.53 9.23
CA LYS A 71 -4.96 -6.14 9.02
C LYS A 71 -5.14 -5.46 7.66
N ILE A 72 -6.28 -5.71 7.01
CA ILE A 72 -6.72 -5.00 5.81
C ILE A 72 -8.17 -4.60 6.03
N GLU A 73 -8.47 -3.30 5.92
CA GLU A 73 -9.80 -2.76 6.15
C GLU A 73 -10.23 -1.90 4.96
N PRO A 74 -11.49 -2.00 4.48
CA PRO A 74 -12.00 -1.06 3.51
C PRO A 74 -12.10 0.33 4.14
N LEU A 75 -11.60 1.34 3.42
CA LEU A 75 -11.87 2.73 3.75
C LEU A 75 -13.23 3.05 3.13
N SER A 76 -14.30 2.88 3.91
CA SER A 76 -15.61 3.37 3.53
C SER A 76 -15.53 4.90 3.43
N ASN A 77 -15.79 5.43 2.24
CA ASN A 77 -16.00 6.87 2.06
C ASN A 77 -17.35 7.21 2.68
N GLY A 78 -17.39 7.48 4.00
CA GLY A 78 -18.52 8.07 4.72
C GLY A 78 -19.90 7.54 4.36
N ALA A 79 -20.34 6.49 5.06
CA ALA A 79 -21.77 6.32 5.34
C ALA A 79 -21.94 6.58 6.85
N GLU A 80 -22.05 7.86 7.19
CA GLU A 80 -22.82 8.33 8.34
C GLU A 80 -24.20 8.76 7.83
#